data_AF-A0A954R7G9-F1
#
_entry.id   AF-A0A954R7G9-F1
#
_cell.length_a   1.000
_cell.length_b   1.000
_cell.length_c   1.000
_cell.angle_alpha   90.00
_cell.angle_beta   90.00
_cell.angle_gamma   90.00
#
_symmetry.space_group_name_H-M   'P 1'
#
loop_
_entity.id
_entity.type
_entity.pdbx_description
1 polymer ?
#
loop_
_entity_poly.entity_id
_entity_poly.type
_entity_poly.pdbx_seq_one_letter_code
_entity_poly.pdbx_strand_id
1 'polypeptide(L)'
;YDWHWFWDTGSGELGNLNIHTLDICRWGLDLSDEAFSVRSYGGRLGFQDAGQTPNTEVVMFDFGDKSIIAETRNLKSQPFVGDVSESWIFEGSEGFIAGTSLFDLDGKLISTFSGPRENHFGNFLKAVRSRRREDLNADILEGHRSTTLCHVGNISYRLGQQTPIESMREELSGLRDQERDQETLRKTIRHLQDHKVDLERTPLTLGPLLEFDPQRAGFVNNAQADELLKRAYRQPFELPDMV
;
A
#
# COMPACT_ATOMS: atom_id res chain seq x y z
N TYR A 1 21.43 -1.22 -2.93
CA TYR A 1 20.37 -0.67 -2.04
C TYR A 1 19.42 -1.83 -1.82
N ASP A 2 19.88 -2.87 -1.13
CA ASP A 2 19.28 -4.21 -1.31
C ASP A 2 18.67 -4.76 -0.02
N TRP A 3 18.94 -4.09 1.10
CA TRP A 3 18.46 -4.48 2.44
C TRP A 3 16.92 -4.52 2.52
N HIS A 4 16.22 -3.72 1.72
CA HIS A 4 14.76 -3.65 1.77
C HIS A 4 14.07 -4.85 1.10
N TRP A 5 14.82 -5.64 0.29
CA TRP A 5 14.34 -6.86 -0.35
C TRP A 5 14.30 -8.09 0.57
N PHE A 6 14.81 -7.98 1.80
CA PHE A 6 14.83 -9.08 2.77
C PHE A 6 13.92 -8.73 3.95
N TRP A 7 13.02 -9.64 4.33
CA TRP A 7 12.04 -9.43 5.39
C TRP A 7 12.69 -9.12 6.75
N ASP A 8 13.89 -9.65 6.99
CA ASP A 8 14.63 -9.43 8.23
C ASP A 8 15.06 -7.96 8.39
N THR A 9 15.43 -7.31 7.28
CA THR A 9 16.01 -5.97 7.28
C THR A 9 15.11 -4.89 6.69
N GLY A 10 14.02 -5.24 6.01
CA GLY A 10 13.08 -4.26 5.46
C GLY A 10 11.68 -4.81 5.19
N SER A 11 10.92 -4.04 4.42
CA SER A 11 9.47 -4.20 4.22
C SER A 11 9.07 -4.13 2.73
N GLY A 12 10.03 -4.42 1.84
CA GLY A 12 9.86 -4.30 0.41
C GLY A 12 9.55 -2.87 -0.04
N GLU A 13 9.13 -2.75 -1.29
CA GLU A 13 8.77 -1.46 -1.88
C GLU A 13 7.48 -0.87 -1.33
N LEU A 14 6.60 -1.72 -0.77
CA LEU A 14 5.39 -1.27 -0.12
C LEU A 14 5.71 -0.35 1.08
N GLY A 15 6.67 -0.73 1.93
CA GLY A 15 7.10 0.15 3.03
C GLY A 15 8.19 1.16 2.64
N ASN A 16 8.92 0.93 1.55
CA ASN A 16 10.01 1.81 1.13
C ASN A 16 9.55 3.00 0.26
N LEU A 17 8.63 2.78 -0.68
CA LEU A 17 8.13 3.80 -1.60
C LEU A 17 6.65 4.12 -1.38
N ASN A 18 5.80 3.10 -1.26
CA ASN A 18 4.35 3.34 -1.18
C ASN A 18 3.94 4.04 0.11
N ILE A 19 4.75 4.03 1.17
CA ILE A 19 4.45 4.77 2.41
C ILE A 19 4.14 6.25 2.14
N HIS A 20 4.87 6.87 1.21
CA HIS A 20 4.65 8.27 0.85
C HIS A 20 3.30 8.51 0.19
N THR A 21 2.91 7.64 -0.73
CA THR A 21 1.67 7.78 -1.51
C THR A 21 0.46 7.31 -0.71
N LEU A 22 0.61 6.26 0.09
CA LEU A 22 -0.39 5.76 1.03
C LEU A 22 -0.73 6.80 2.10
N ASP A 23 0.27 7.52 2.63
CA ASP A 23 0.02 8.60 3.59
C ASP A 23 -0.83 9.71 2.97
N ILE A 24 -0.49 10.15 1.75
CA ILE A 24 -1.26 11.15 1.01
C ILE A 24 -2.70 10.66 0.75
N CYS A 25 -2.87 9.43 0.25
CA CYS A 25 -4.18 8.88 -0.05
C CYS A 25 -5.04 8.72 1.21
N ARG A 26 -4.47 8.19 2.30
CA ARG A 26 -5.15 8.04 3.59
C ARG A 26 -5.59 9.41 4.12
N TRP A 27 -4.67 10.37 4.16
CA TRP A 27 -4.93 11.72 4.62
C TRP A 27 -6.00 12.42 3.77
N GLY A 28 -5.91 12.34 2.44
CA GLY A 28 -6.87 12.97 1.54
C GLY A 28 -8.27 12.32 1.55
N LEU A 29 -8.38 11.06 1.98
CA LEU A 29 -9.65 10.37 2.20
C LEU A 29 -10.19 10.52 3.62
N ASP A 30 -9.50 11.26 4.49
CA ASP A 30 -9.84 11.47 5.90
C ASP A 30 -9.93 10.15 6.70
N LEU A 31 -9.04 9.21 6.41
CA LEU A 31 -8.99 7.90 7.08
C LEU A 31 -8.02 7.97 8.27
N SER A 32 -8.48 7.57 9.45
CA SER A 32 -7.71 7.65 10.69
C SER A 32 -7.67 6.33 11.45
N ASP A 33 -8.81 5.89 11.98
CA ASP A 33 -8.92 4.75 12.90
C ASP A 33 -10.08 3.80 12.52
N GLU A 34 -10.59 3.89 11.28
CA GLU A 34 -11.62 3.01 10.76
C GLU A 34 -11.08 1.58 10.64
N ALA A 35 -11.89 0.59 11.01
CA ALA A 35 -11.59 -0.80 10.67
C ALA A 35 -11.69 -1.00 9.15
N PHE A 36 -10.83 -1.84 8.62
CA PHE A 36 -10.76 -2.09 7.18
C PHE A 36 -10.39 -3.54 6.89
N SER A 37 -10.75 -3.99 5.69
CA SER A 37 -10.22 -5.24 5.15
C SER A 37 -9.04 -4.96 4.23
N VAL A 38 -8.09 -5.89 4.18
CA VAL A 38 -6.90 -5.81 3.34
C VAL A 38 -6.62 -7.15 2.69
N ARG A 39 -6.27 -7.09 1.41
CA ARG A 39 -5.78 -8.26 0.67
C ARG A 39 -4.65 -7.86 -0.27
N SER A 40 -3.60 -8.66 -0.32
CA SER A 40 -2.47 -8.45 -1.24
C SER A 40 -2.34 -9.58 -2.24
N TYR A 41 -1.90 -9.26 -3.45
CA TYR A 41 -1.32 -10.23 -4.38
C TYR A 41 -0.07 -9.68 -5.07
N GLY A 42 0.82 -10.57 -5.49
CA GLY A 42 2.04 -10.14 -6.16
C GLY A 42 3.09 -11.23 -6.24
N GLY A 43 4.35 -10.81 -6.40
CA GLY A 43 5.48 -11.73 -6.41
C GLY A 43 6.82 -11.08 -6.70
N ARG A 44 7.86 -11.90 -6.62
CA ARG A 44 9.19 -11.63 -7.22
C ARG A 44 9.14 -12.04 -8.70
N LEU A 45 8.41 -11.28 -9.51
CA LEU A 45 7.96 -11.62 -10.86
C LEU A 45 8.97 -11.17 -11.93
N GLY A 46 9.54 -12.13 -12.67
CA GLY A 46 10.54 -11.87 -13.72
C GLY A 46 11.98 -11.63 -13.21
N PHE A 47 12.20 -11.75 -11.91
CA PHE A 47 13.52 -11.62 -11.29
C PHE A 47 14.04 -13.01 -10.88
N GLN A 48 15.34 -13.24 -11.09
CA GLN A 48 16.04 -14.42 -10.59
C GLN A 48 17.18 -13.96 -9.69
N ASP A 49 16.84 -13.67 -8.44
CA ASP A 49 17.76 -13.13 -7.43
C ASP A 49 17.48 -13.72 -6.04
N ALA A 50 18.15 -13.18 -5.02
CA ALA A 50 17.99 -13.61 -3.64
C ALA A 50 16.94 -12.79 -2.86
N GLY A 51 16.20 -11.89 -3.53
CA GLY A 51 15.20 -11.05 -2.90
C GLY A 51 13.99 -11.86 -2.41
N GLN A 52 13.42 -11.47 -1.29
CA GLN A 52 12.28 -12.13 -0.65
C GLN A 52 10.98 -11.35 -0.78
N THR A 53 11.05 -10.00 -0.80
CA THR A 53 9.87 -9.15 -0.92
C THR A 53 9.47 -8.98 -2.39
N PRO A 54 8.17 -8.78 -2.68
CA PRO A 54 7.69 -8.68 -4.05
C PRO A 54 8.23 -7.42 -4.75
N ASN A 55 8.62 -7.53 -6.02
CA ASN A 55 8.91 -6.36 -6.88
C ASN A 55 7.65 -5.85 -7.60
N THR A 56 6.61 -6.68 -7.63
CA THR A 56 5.28 -6.30 -8.07
C THR A 56 4.29 -6.77 -7.02
N GLU A 57 3.58 -5.82 -6.42
CA GLU A 57 2.59 -6.08 -5.36
C GLU A 57 1.41 -5.14 -5.54
N VAL A 58 0.20 -5.69 -5.44
CA VAL A 58 -1.04 -4.93 -5.36
C VAL A 58 -1.67 -5.22 -4.02
N VAL A 59 -1.96 -4.17 -3.26
CA VAL A 59 -2.66 -4.25 -1.99
C VAL A 59 -3.97 -3.48 -2.08
N MET A 60 -5.08 -4.17 -1.84
CA MET A 60 -6.42 -3.61 -1.85
C MET A 60 -6.86 -3.42 -0.40
N PHE A 61 -7.18 -2.18 -0.05
CA PHE A 61 -7.74 -1.80 1.25
C PHE A 61 -9.18 -1.34 1.05
N ASP A 62 -10.08 -1.88 1.88
CA ASP A 62 -11.49 -1.56 1.88
C ASP A 62 -11.92 -1.02 3.24
N PHE A 63 -12.31 0.26 3.26
CA PHE A 63 -12.77 1.02 4.43
C PHE A 63 -14.30 1.23 4.43
N GLY A 64 -15.05 0.42 3.68
CA GLY A 64 -16.52 0.45 3.67
C GLY A 64 -17.12 1.37 2.61
N ASP A 65 -16.96 2.68 2.67
CA ASP A 65 -17.40 3.60 1.60
C ASP A 65 -16.23 4.13 0.76
N LYS A 66 -14.99 3.90 1.21
CA LYS A 66 -13.74 4.27 0.54
C LYS A 66 -12.85 3.05 0.32
N SER A 67 -11.99 3.10 -0.68
CA SER A 67 -10.98 2.08 -0.94
C SER A 67 -9.67 2.73 -1.39
N ILE A 68 -8.56 2.05 -1.09
CA ILE A 68 -7.23 2.39 -1.59
C ILE A 68 -6.66 1.14 -2.26
N ILE A 69 -6.16 1.29 -3.49
CA ILE A 69 -5.37 0.26 -4.15
C ILE A 69 -3.93 0.78 -4.25
N ALA A 70 -3.01 0.10 -3.58
CA ALA A 70 -1.59 0.37 -3.64
C ALA A 70 -0.94 -0.53 -4.67
N GLU A 71 -0.32 0.05 -5.71
CA GLU A 71 0.32 -0.70 -6.78
C GLU A 71 1.83 -0.43 -6.81
N THR A 72 2.60 -1.42 -6.39
CA THR A 72 4.04 -1.47 -6.60
C THR A 72 4.34 -2.21 -7.90
N ARG A 73 5.06 -1.57 -8.82
CA ARG A 73 5.52 -2.16 -10.08
C ARG A 73 6.96 -1.73 -10.38
N ASN A 74 7.95 -2.58 -10.14
CA ASN A 74 9.35 -2.30 -10.52
C ASN A 74 9.67 -2.64 -12.00
N LEU A 75 8.66 -2.70 -12.86
CA LEU A 75 8.79 -2.76 -14.31
C LEU A 75 8.22 -1.46 -14.89
N LYS A 76 8.65 -1.09 -16.10
CA LYS A 76 8.27 0.19 -16.70
C LYS A 76 6.75 0.25 -16.90
N SER A 77 6.08 1.18 -16.24
CA SER A 77 4.63 1.36 -16.37
C SER A 77 4.28 2.40 -17.44
N GLN A 78 3.11 2.23 -18.04
CA GLN A 78 2.48 3.26 -18.88
C GLN A 78 1.83 4.32 -17.96
N PRO A 79 1.55 5.53 -18.49
CA PRO A 79 0.73 6.51 -17.78
C PRO A 79 -0.64 5.94 -17.38
N PHE A 80 -1.26 6.56 -16.38
CA PHE A 80 -2.58 6.16 -15.86
C PHE A 80 -3.69 6.41 -16.88
N VAL A 81 -3.85 7.66 -17.33
CA VAL A 81 -4.78 8.10 -18.37
C VAL A 81 -4.09 9.14 -19.25
N GLY A 82 -4.12 8.96 -20.57
CA GLY A 82 -3.42 9.83 -21.51
C GLY A 82 -1.93 9.90 -21.20
N ASP A 83 -1.43 11.10 -20.88
CA ASP A 83 -0.05 11.35 -20.47
C ASP A 83 0.12 11.54 -18.95
N VAL A 84 -0.96 11.35 -18.15
CA VAL A 84 -0.93 11.56 -16.70
C VAL A 84 -0.19 10.41 -16.01
N SER A 85 0.95 10.73 -15.39
CA SER A 85 1.81 9.79 -14.69
C SER A 85 2.19 10.34 -13.32
N GLU A 86 1.32 10.15 -12.33
CA GLU A 86 1.52 10.55 -10.94
C GLU A 86 1.47 9.35 -10.00
N SER A 87 2.14 9.46 -8.86
CA SER A 87 2.28 8.34 -7.92
C SER A 87 1.12 8.17 -6.93
N TRP A 88 0.22 9.16 -6.82
CA TRP A 88 -1.04 9.08 -6.09
C TRP A 88 -2.17 9.68 -6.93
N ILE A 89 -3.34 9.05 -6.88
CA ILE A 89 -4.52 9.43 -7.66
C ILE A 89 -5.75 9.28 -6.77
N PHE A 90 -6.56 10.33 -6.70
CA PHE A 90 -7.89 10.28 -6.12
C PHE A 90 -8.92 10.21 -7.25
N GLU A 91 -9.68 9.12 -7.31
CA GLU A 91 -10.72 8.92 -8.31
C GLU A 91 -12.09 9.32 -7.74
N GLY A 92 -12.88 10.05 -8.53
CA GLY A 92 -14.26 10.40 -8.22
C GLY A 92 -15.17 10.20 -9.43
N SER A 93 -16.47 10.36 -9.24
CA SER A 93 -17.47 10.13 -10.29
C SER A 93 -17.43 11.14 -11.44
N GLU A 94 -16.82 12.30 -11.23
CA GLU A 94 -16.79 13.42 -12.20
C GLU A 94 -15.38 13.70 -12.76
N GLY A 95 -14.37 12.95 -12.31
CA GLY A 95 -12.98 13.20 -12.65
C GLY A 95 -12.03 12.62 -11.61
N PHE A 96 -10.75 12.99 -11.72
CA PHE A 96 -9.73 12.52 -10.79
C PHE A 96 -8.70 13.61 -10.49
N ILE A 97 -8.09 13.51 -9.30
CA ILE A 97 -6.94 14.33 -8.91
C ILE A 97 -5.68 13.48 -9.02
N ALA A 98 -4.69 13.98 -9.72
CA ALA A 98 -3.37 13.38 -9.84
C ALA A 98 -2.31 14.45 -9.54
N GLY A 99 -1.41 14.17 -8.60
CA GLY A 99 -0.44 15.16 -8.13
C GLY A 99 -1.16 16.36 -7.50
N THR A 100 -0.98 17.55 -8.08
CA THR A 100 -1.65 18.79 -7.68
C THR A 100 -2.68 19.28 -8.72
N SER A 101 -3.17 18.41 -9.61
CA SER A 101 -4.06 18.81 -10.70
C SER A 101 -5.34 17.97 -10.73
N LEU A 102 -6.45 18.62 -11.10
CA LEU A 102 -7.76 18.03 -11.33
C LEU A 102 -7.98 17.83 -12.83
N PHE A 103 -8.46 16.66 -13.21
CA PHE A 103 -8.75 16.25 -14.57
C PHE A 103 -10.19 15.74 -14.68
N ASP A 104 -10.80 15.83 -15.86
CA ASP A 104 -12.01 15.07 -16.17
C ASP A 104 -11.70 13.59 -16.42
N LEU A 105 -12.73 12.76 -16.63
CA LEU A 105 -12.60 11.31 -16.84
C LEU A 105 -11.79 10.94 -18.10
N ASP A 106 -11.68 11.83 -19.08
CA ASP A 106 -10.90 11.65 -20.31
C ASP A 106 -9.42 12.08 -20.14
N GLY A 107 -9.05 12.56 -18.94
CA GLY A 107 -7.70 13.03 -18.63
C GLY A 107 -7.40 14.44 -19.11
N LYS A 108 -8.42 15.24 -19.45
CA LYS A 108 -8.24 16.65 -19.78
C LYS A 108 -8.11 17.47 -18.50
N LEU A 109 -7.06 18.29 -18.44
CA LEU A 109 -6.81 19.19 -17.32
C LEU A 109 -7.97 20.18 -17.14
N ILE A 110 -8.58 20.18 -15.95
CA ILE A 110 -9.60 21.14 -15.52
C ILE A 110 -8.94 22.30 -14.76
N SER A 111 -8.11 21.99 -13.76
CA SER A 111 -7.42 23.00 -12.95
C SER A 111 -6.18 22.43 -12.27
N THR A 112 -5.27 23.32 -11.86
CA THR A 112 -4.12 22.98 -11.04
C THR A 112 -4.20 23.73 -9.72
N PHE A 113 -4.12 22.99 -8.62
CA PHE A 113 -4.09 23.54 -7.28
C PHE A 113 -2.70 24.12 -6.98
N SER A 114 -2.68 25.18 -6.19
CA SER A 114 -1.45 25.75 -5.66
C SER A 114 -1.54 25.86 -4.15
N GLY A 115 -0.42 25.65 -3.48
CA GLY A 115 -0.31 25.72 -2.03
C GLY A 115 1.09 26.21 -1.63
N PRO A 116 1.23 26.72 -0.40
CA PRO A 116 2.54 27.10 0.11
C PRO A 116 3.44 25.86 0.16
N ARG A 117 4.70 26.02 -0.25
CA ARG A 117 5.71 25.02 0.02
C ARG A 117 6.13 25.15 1.48
N GLU A 118 6.03 24.07 2.22
CA GLU A 118 6.52 24.01 3.58
C GLU A 118 7.82 23.22 3.68
N ASN A 119 8.69 23.65 4.60
CA ASN A 119 9.91 22.93 4.90
C ASN A 119 9.65 22.02 6.10
N HIS A 120 9.63 20.69 5.89
CA HIS A 120 9.37 19.72 6.95
C HIS A 120 10.34 19.85 8.14
N PHE A 121 11.64 20.04 7.89
CA PHE A 121 12.63 20.27 8.96
C PHE A 121 12.38 21.58 9.70
N GLY A 122 11.97 22.64 8.98
CA GLY A 122 11.58 23.92 9.57
C GLY A 122 10.37 23.80 10.49
N ASN A 123 9.33 23.07 10.07
CA ASN A 123 8.15 22.77 10.90
C ASN A 123 8.54 21.97 12.15
N PHE A 124 9.35 20.92 12.00
CA PHE A 124 9.85 20.13 13.13
C PHE A 124 10.64 20.98 14.14
N LEU A 125 11.60 21.80 13.67
CA LEU A 125 12.38 22.69 14.54
C LEU A 125 11.51 23.73 15.25
N LYS A 126 10.46 24.23 14.59
CA LYS A 126 9.48 25.14 15.20
C LYS A 126 8.74 24.44 16.34
N ALA A 127 8.21 23.24 16.10
CA ALA A 127 7.49 22.46 17.11
C ALA A 127 8.38 22.11 18.32
N VAL A 128 9.63 21.71 18.09
CA VAL A 128 10.60 21.45 19.17
C VAL A 128 10.84 22.71 20.02
N ARG A 129 11.03 23.86 19.38
CA ARG A 129 11.27 25.14 20.08
C ARG A 129 10.05 25.60 20.87
N SER A 130 8.86 25.44 20.31
CA SER A 130 7.62 25.86 20.98
C SER A 130 7.17 24.89 22.06
N ARG A 131 7.63 23.62 22.01
CA ARG A 131 7.20 22.52 22.88
C ARG A 131 5.69 22.26 22.82
N ARG A 132 5.05 22.63 21.71
CA ARG A 132 3.64 22.35 21.43
C ARG A 132 3.54 21.30 20.33
N ARG A 133 2.84 20.21 20.61
CA ARG A 133 2.63 19.12 19.64
C ARG A 133 1.81 19.61 18.45
N GLU A 134 0.87 20.52 18.70
CA GLU A 134 -0.07 21.08 17.73
C GLU A 134 0.62 21.96 16.67
N ASP A 135 1.88 22.36 16.90
CA ASP A 135 2.67 23.09 15.91
C ASP A 135 3.28 22.16 14.83
N LEU A 136 3.23 20.83 15.02
CA LEU A 136 3.75 19.83 14.09
C LEU A 136 2.67 19.42 13.09
N ASN A 137 2.97 19.52 11.80
CA ASN A 137 1.99 19.27 10.74
C ASN A 137 1.79 17.78 10.44
N ALA A 138 2.80 16.95 10.71
CA ALA A 138 2.78 15.51 10.52
C ALA A 138 3.24 14.83 11.82
N ASP A 139 2.27 14.53 12.69
CA ASP A 139 2.53 13.91 13.97
C ASP A 139 2.94 12.43 13.81
N ILE A 140 3.67 11.89 14.81
CA ILE A 140 4.11 10.48 14.77
C ILE A 140 2.93 9.50 14.67
N LEU A 141 1.75 9.86 15.20
CA LEU A 141 0.55 9.05 15.07
C LEU A 141 0.11 8.90 13.61
N GLU A 142 0.25 9.95 12.79
CA GLU A 142 -0.03 9.87 11.35
C GLU A 142 0.97 8.92 10.66
N GLY A 143 2.25 9.00 11.03
CA GLY A 143 3.27 8.08 10.55
C GLY A 143 2.98 6.62 10.92
N HIS A 144 2.50 6.37 12.15
CA HIS A 144 2.06 5.05 12.60
C HIS A 144 0.88 4.52 11.79
N ARG A 145 -0.17 5.33 11.60
CA ARG A 145 -1.36 4.96 10.82
C ARG A 145 -1.01 4.59 9.38
N SER A 146 -0.24 5.43 8.71
CA SER A 146 0.15 5.19 7.31
C SER A 146 1.09 3.99 7.17
N THR A 147 2.02 3.81 8.11
CA THR A 147 2.94 2.65 8.12
C THR A 147 2.23 1.34 8.44
N THR A 148 1.14 1.39 9.21
CA THR A 148 0.30 0.23 9.48
C THR A 148 -0.25 -0.36 8.18
N LEU A 149 -0.71 0.46 7.23
CA LEU A 149 -1.19 0.00 5.92
C LEU A 149 -0.12 -0.83 5.18
N CYS A 150 1.13 -0.34 5.15
CA CYS A 150 2.25 -1.07 4.54
C CYS A 150 2.51 -2.42 5.23
N HIS A 151 2.43 -2.48 6.55
CA HIS A 151 2.71 -3.71 7.29
C HIS A 151 1.60 -4.74 7.13
N VAL A 152 0.33 -4.34 7.24
CA VAL A 152 -0.79 -5.28 7.10
C VAL A 152 -0.93 -5.79 5.66
N GLY A 153 -0.63 -4.96 4.65
CA GLY A 153 -0.52 -5.40 3.25
C GLY A 153 0.55 -6.47 3.06
N ASN A 154 1.76 -6.22 3.59
CA ASN A 154 2.84 -7.21 3.59
C ASN A 154 2.48 -8.49 4.36
N ILE A 155 1.72 -8.40 5.46
CA ILE A 155 1.28 -9.57 6.23
C ILE A 155 0.32 -10.43 5.39
N SER A 156 -0.65 -9.81 4.70
CA SER A 156 -1.49 -10.54 3.73
C SER A 156 -0.62 -11.24 2.69
N TYR A 157 0.33 -10.55 2.07
CA TYR A 157 1.24 -11.17 1.10
C TYR A 157 2.03 -12.35 1.68
N ARG A 158 2.63 -12.18 2.86
CA ARG A 158 3.49 -13.19 3.50
C ARG A 158 2.75 -14.46 3.92
N LEU A 159 1.45 -14.35 4.21
CA LEU A 159 0.58 -15.49 4.50
C LEU A 159 -0.04 -16.10 3.24
N GLY A 160 0.23 -15.51 2.07
CA GLY A 160 -0.33 -15.94 0.82
C GLY A 160 0.25 -17.25 0.30
N GLN A 161 -0.45 -17.80 -0.68
CA GLN A 161 -0.05 -19.02 -1.38
C GLN A 161 -0.01 -18.75 -2.88
N GLN A 162 0.74 -19.58 -3.60
CA GLN A 162 0.76 -19.51 -5.06
C GLN A 162 -0.64 -19.87 -5.58
N THR A 163 -1.26 -18.96 -6.32
CA THR A 163 -2.64 -19.09 -6.74
C THR A 163 -2.76 -18.86 -8.25
N PRO A 164 -3.40 -19.78 -9.00
CA PRO A 164 -3.68 -19.58 -10.42
C PRO A 164 -4.54 -18.34 -10.68
N ILE A 165 -4.32 -17.66 -11.80
CA ILE A 165 -5.01 -16.41 -12.15
C ILE A 165 -6.53 -16.56 -12.13
N GLU A 166 -7.07 -17.68 -12.63
CA GLU A 166 -8.52 -17.91 -12.62
C GLU A 166 -9.09 -18.03 -11.21
N SER A 167 -8.39 -18.72 -10.31
CA SER A 167 -8.77 -18.78 -8.89
C SER A 167 -8.67 -17.41 -8.23
N MET A 168 -7.67 -16.58 -8.59
CA MET A 168 -7.60 -15.20 -8.10
C MET A 168 -8.82 -14.38 -8.56
N ARG A 169 -9.24 -14.51 -9.82
CA ARG A 169 -10.44 -13.84 -10.33
C ARG A 169 -11.70 -14.24 -9.56
N GLU A 170 -11.86 -15.54 -9.32
CA GLU A 170 -12.99 -16.08 -8.53
C GLU A 170 -12.99 -15.49 -7.12
N GLU A 171 -11.85 -15.48 -6.43
CA GLU A 171 -11.75 -14.92 -5.09
C GLU A 171 -12.03 -13.41 -5.04
N LEU A 172 -11.54 -12.64 -6.02
CA LEU A 172 -11.80 -11.19 -6.10
C LEU A 172 -13.25 -10.86 -6.46
N SER A 173 -13.97 -11.75 -7.16
CA SER A 173 -15.40 -11.56 -7.46
C SER A 173 -16.30 -11.58 -6.23
N GLY A 174 -15.82 -12.11 -5.10
CA GLY A 174 -16.54 -12.11 -3.84
C GLY A 174 -16.39 -10.83 -3.01
N LEU A 175 -15.54 -9.89 -3.44
CA LEU A 175 -15.22 -8.69 -2.67
C LEU A 175 -16.19 -7.53 -2.96
N ARG A 176 -16.24 -6.56 -2.04
CA ARG A 176 -17.15 -5.40 -2.15
C ARG A 176 -16.84 -4.55 -3.39
N ASP A 177 -15.57 -4.27 -3.64
CA ASP A 177 -15.09 -3.47 -4.78
C ASP A 177 -14.64 -4.36 -5.96
N GLN A 178 -15.33 -5.50 -6.15
CA GLN A 178 -14.93 -6.55 -7.09
C GLN A 178 -14.67 -6.08 -8.52
N GLU A 179 -15.40 -5.07 -9.01
CA GLU A 179 -15.21 -4.55 -10.38
C GLU A 179 -13.84 -3.89 -10.51
N ARG A 180 -13.49 -3.03 -9.54
CA ARG A 180 -12.19 -2.34 -9.50
C ARG A 180 -11.05 -3.31 -9.22
N ASP A 181 -11.25 -4.27 -8.33
CA ASP A 181 -10.23 -5.26 -7.98
C ASP A 181 -9.92 -6.20 -9.16
N GLN A 182 -10.95 -6.68 -9.86
CA GLN A 182 -10.77 -7.50 -11.06
C GLN A 182 -10.15 -6.71 -12.22
N GLU A 183 -10.51 -5.44 -12.38
CA GLU A 183 -9.90 -4.58 -13.39
C GLU A 183 -8.41 -4.33 -13.10
N THR A 184 -8.06 -4.09 -11.83
CA THR A 184 -6.66 -3.95 -11.38
C THR A 184 -5.87 -5.23 -11.62
N LEU A 185 -6.44 -6.40 -11.31
CA LEU A 185 -5.82 -7.69 -11.62
C LEU A 185 -5.61 -7.84 -13.13
N ARG A 186 -6.62 -7.55 -13.95
CA ARG A 186 -6.52 -7.63 -15.41
C ARG A 186 -5.41 -6.72 -15.96
N LYS A 187 -5.32 -5.47 -15.51
CA LYS A 187 -4.24 -4.54 -15.86
C LYS A 187 -2.87 -5.06 -15.44
N THR A 188 -2.78 -5.65 -14.25
CA THR A 188 -1.54 -6.24 -13.73
C THR A 188 -1.07 -7.42 -14.58
N ILE A 189 -1.96 -8.36 -14.92
CA ILE A 189 -1.62 -9.49 -15.80
C ILE A 189 -1.16 -9.01 -17.17
N ARG A 190 -1.88 -8.05 -17.78
CA ARG A 190 -1.47 -7.46 -19.05
C ARG A 190 -0.09 -6.82 -18.95
N HIS A 191 0.17 -6.05 -17.90
CA HIS A 191 1.48 -5.42 -17.66
C HIS A 191 2.61 -6.46 -17.59
N LEU A 192 2.39 -7.59 -16.92
CA LEU A 192 3.37 -8.68 -16.84
C LEU A 192 3.59 -9.37 -18.19
N GLN A 193 2.52 -9.56 -18.98
CA GLN A 193 2.59 -10.11 -20.34
C GLN A 193 3.36 -9.20 -21.29
N ASP A 194 3.11 -7.88 -21.25
CA ASP A 194 3.81 -6.88 -22.06
C ASP A 194 5.33 -6.88 -21.77
N HIS A 195 5.72 -7.25 -20.55
CA HIS A 195 7.11 -7.42 -20.12
C HIS A 195 7.65 -8.85 -20.30
N LYS A 196 6.87 -9.77 -20.86
CA LYS A 196 7.24 -11.17 -21.09
C LYS A 196 7.65 -11.91 -19.80
N VAL A 197 7.00 -11.59 -18.69
CA VAL A 197 7.19 -12.30 -17.44
C VAL A 197 6.60 -13.71 -17.56
N ASP A 198 7.40 -14.71 -17.23
CA ASP A 198 7.00 -16.11 -17.18
C ASP A 198 6.41 -16.44 -15.80
N LEU A 199 5.09 -16.57 -15.74
CA LEU A 199 4.34 -16.87 -14.51
C LEU A 199 4.36 -18.36 -14.13
N GLU A 200 4.84 -19.25 -15.00
CA GLU A 200 5.13 -20.63 -14.60
C GLU A 200 6.42 -20.69 -13.79
N ARG A 201 7.42 -19.86 -14.16
CA ARG A 201 8.69 -19.75 -13.42
C ARG A 201 8.58 -18.88 -12.17
N THR A 202 7.81 -17.80 -12.23
CA THR A 202 7.59 -16.88 -11.12
C THR A 202 6.09 -16.68 -10.89
N PRO A 203 5.41 -17.62 -10.20
CA PRO A 203 3.97 -17.56 -10.02
C PRO A 203 3.53 -16.45 -9.08
N LEU A 204 2.30 -15.97 -9.27
CA LEU A 204 1.66 -15.03 -8.37
C LEU A 204 1.29 -15.69 -7.05
N THR A 205 1.45 -14.92 -5.98
CA THR A 205 0.98 -15.25 -4.62
C THR A 205 -0.25 -14.40 -4.33
N LEU A 206 -1.30 -15.03 -3.79
CA LEU A 206 -2.48 -14.34 -3.27
C LEU A 206 -2.52 -14.51 -1.75
N GLY A 207 -2.48 -13.38 -1.03
CA GLY A 207 -2.66 -13.32 0.41
C GLY A 207 -4.10 -13.61 0.84
N PRO A 208 -4.35 -14.05 2.10
CA PRO A 208 -5.71 -14.12 2.62
C PRO A 208 -6.33 -12.72 2.73
N LEU A 209 -7.67 -12.68 2.70
CA LEU A 209 -8.42 -11.49 3.11
C LEU A 209 -8.31 -11.34 4.63
N LEU A 210 -7.79 -10.22 5.08
CA LEU A 210 -7.59 -9.91 6.50
C LEU A 210 -8.50 -8.74 6.90
N GLU A 211 -9.04 -8.78 8.10
CA GLU A 211 -9.81 -7.70 8.70
C GLU A 211 -9.01 -7.11 9.86
N PHE A 212 -8.64 -5.84 9.77
CA PHE A 212 -7.81 -5.15 10.75
C PHE A 212 -8.63 -4.12 11.54
N ASP A 213 -8.49 -4.15 12.86
CA ASP A 213 -9.09 -3.19 13.79
C ASP A 213 -7.98 -2.33 14.42
N PRO A 214 -7.88 -1.03 14.03
CA PRO A 214 -6.89 -0.12 14.60
C PRO A 214 -7.02 0.09 16.10
N GLN A 215 -8.22 -0.04 16.68
CA GLN A 215 -8.44 0.16 18.12
C GLN A 215 -7.86 -0.99 18.94
N ARG A 216 -7.90 -2.21 18.39
CA ARG A 216 -7.22 -3.39 18.94
C ARG A 216 -5.74 -3.44 18.54
N ALA A 217 -5.36 -2.71 17.50
CA ALA A 217 -4.09 -2.84 16.79
C ALA A 217 -3.84 -4.31 16.36
N GLY A 218 -4.85 -4.97 15.77
CA GLY A 218 -4.76 -6.38 15.41
C GLY A 218 -5.82 -6.88 14.43
N PHE A 219 -5.68 -8.13 14.01
CA PHE A 219 -6.56 -8.78 13.04
C PHE A 219 -7.75 -9.46 13.74
N VAL A 220 -8.95 -9.27 13.20
CA VAL A 220 -10.19 -9.82 13.77
C VAL A 220 -10.42 -11.27 13.31
N ASN A 221 -9.99 -11.60 12.09
CA ASN A 221 -10.32 -12.85 11.42
C ASN A 221 -9.13 -13.82 11.23
N ASN A 222 -7.92 -13.48 11.70
CA ASN A 222 -6.73 -14.30 11.46
C ASN A 222 -5.68 -14.19 12.58
N ALA A 223 -5.63 -15.18 13.47
CA ALA A 223 -4.65 -15.22 14.57
C ALA A 223 -3.20 -15.39 14.09
N GLN A 224 -2.96 -16.08 12.97
CA GLN A 224 -1.62 -16.23 12.40
C GLN A 224 -1.07 -14.89 11.87
N ALA A 225 -1.96 -14.00 11.40
CA ALA A 225 -1.60 -12.64 11.02
C ALA A 225 -1.17 -11.80 12.23
N ASP A 226 -1.83 -11.98 13.39
CA ASP A 226 -1.45 -11.30 14.63
C ASP A 226 -0.02 -11.69 15.09
N GLU A 227 0.40 -12.93 14.85
CA GLU A 227 1.78 -13.38 15.16
C GLU A 227 2.85 -12.59 14.38
N LEU A 228 2.49 -11.98 13.25
CA LEU A 228 3.40 -11.19 12.40
C LEU A 228 3.41 -9.69 12.75
N LEU A 229 2.55 -9.23 13.67
CA LEU A 229 2.54 -7.84 14.15
C LEU A 229 3.74 -7.54 15.07
N LYS A 230 4.32 -8.57 15.67
CA LYS A 230 5.53 -8.48 16.49
C LYS A 230 6.59 -9.44 15.94
N ARG A 231 7.87 -9.10 16.15
CA ARG A 231 8.96 -10.02 15.85
C ARG A 231 9.25 -10.90 17.06
N ALA A 232 9.70 -12.13 16.80
CA ALA A 232 10.33 -12.94 17.84
C ALA A 232 11.68 -12.30 18.21
N TYR A 233 11.76 -11.70 19.40
CA TYR A 233 12.99 -11.09 19.87
C TYR A 233 13.99 -12.15 20.32
N ARG A 234 15.27 -11.92 20.03
CA ARG A 234 16.36 -12.74 20.54
C ARG A 234 16.63 -12.37 22.00
N GLN A 235 16.53 -13.34 22.89
CA GLN A 235 16.96 -13.22 24.29
C GLN A 235 18.45 -12.78 24.41
N PRO A 236 18.82 -11.82 25.28
CA PRO A 236 18.01 -11.04 26.23
C PRO A 236 17.62 -9.62 25.69
N PHE A 237 17.46 -9.45 24.38
CA PHE A 237 17.20 -8.17 23.71
C PHE A 237 15.72 -7.98 23.35
N GLU A 238 14.80 -8.35 24.23
CA GLU A 238 13.36 -8.16 24.00
C GLU A 238 12.92 -6.72 24.26
N LEU A 239 11.93 -6.28 23.47
CA LEU A 239 11.15 -5.10 23.82
C LEU A 239 10.22 -5.48 24.99
N PRO A 240 10.26 -4.76 26.12
CA PRO A 240 9.37 -5.05 27.24
C PRO A 240 7.92 -4.84 26.82
N ASP A 241 7.02 -5.69 27.32
CA ASP A 241 5.59 -5.43 27.18
C ASP A 241 5.25 -4.11 27.88
N MET A 242 4.58 -3.22 27.15
CA MET A 242 4.04 -1.99 27.71
C MET A 242 2.90 -2.39 28.65
N VAL A 243 3.15 -2.31 29.97
CA VAL A 243 2.16 -2.51 31.04
C VAL A 243 1.22 -1.31 31.11
#